data_AF-K2A8C3-F1
#
_entry.id   AF-K2A8C3-F1
#
_cell.length_a   1.000
_cell.length_b   1.000
_cell.length_c   1.000
_cell.angle_alpha   90.00
_cell.angle_beta   90.00
_cell.angle_gamma   90.00
#
_symmetry.space_group_name_H-M   'P 1'
#
loop_
_entity.id
_entity.type
_entity.pdbx_description
1 polymer ?
#
loop_
_entity_poly.entity_id
_entity_poly.type
_entity_poly.pdbx_seq_one_letter_code
_entity_poly.pdbx_strand_id
1 'polypeptide(L)'
;MVEENKNQETKPVEQIPAIEPAPQQQTAPEQTQPTQETPTEEKPTITQEERILSALAYMSVAFIIPLILKPDSKVCQFHARQGAGMFALCILVLIMLIAMPILGTLLFLGFFGLSVLAIYKAYIGDQWKIPVIGEFAGKVDLNKFITPTTPSASKKTEKVEKKDEQAK
;
A
#
# COMPACT_ATOMS: atom_id res chain seq x y z
N MET A 1 30.33 63.58 24.23
CA MET A 1 31.54 64.23 23.67
C MET A 1 32.62 63.15 23.61
N VAL A 2 33.04 62.79 22.39
CA VAL A 2 34.42 62.99 21.84
C VAL A 2 35.38 61.89 22.39
N GLU A 3 35.75 60.86 21.60
CA GLU A 3 36.92 60.80 20.66
C GLU A 3 38.29 60.94 21.40
N GLU A 4 39.44 60.36 21.02
CA GLU A 4 39.97 59.96 19.68
C GLU A 4 40.24 58.44 19.52
N ASN A 5 41.48 57.94 19.63
CA ASN A 5 42.01 56.86 18.77
C ASN A 5 43.31 56.17 19.30
N LYS A 6 43.93 55.38 18.41
CA LYS A 6 45.29 54.80 18.33
C LYS A 6 45.54 53.45 19.02
N ASN A 7 45.73 52.32 18.30
CA ASN A 7 46.68 51.98 17.20
C ASN A 7 48.15 52.25 17.58
N GLN A 8 49.13 51.33 17.42
CA GLN A 8 49.27 50.15 16.53
C GLN A 8 50.34 49.15 17.07
N GLU A 9 50.58 47.94 16.53
CA GLU A 9 49.87 47.18 15.45
C GLU A 9 49.47 45.73 15.88
N THR A 10 50.18 44.60 15.68
CA THR A 10 51.52 44.25 15.12
C THR A 10 51.52 42.93 14.32
N LYS A 11 52.45 42.78 13.36
CA LYS A 11 52.62 41.62 12.44
C LYS A 11 54.13 41.37 12.12
N PRO A 12 54.58 40.18 11.66
CA PRO A 12 54.31 39.58 10.32
C PRO A 12 53.91 38.08 10.32
N VAL A 13 52.97 37.57 9.51
CA VAL A 13 52.94 37.28 8.03
C VAL A 13 53.49 35.90 7.62
N GLU A 14 52.56 35.02 7.21
CA GLU A 14 52.58 34.14 6.02
C GLU A 14 51.13 33.61 5.84
N GLN A 15 50.22 34.17 5.02
CA GLN A 15 50.14 34.28 3.54
C GLN A 15 49.78 32.91 2.89
N ILE A 16 48.49 32.54 2.71
CA ILE A 16 47.48 32.95 1.65
C ILE A 16 47.95 32.44 0.25
N PRO A 17 47.13 31.73 -0.60
CA PRO A 17 45.78 32.15 -1.04
C PRO A 17 44.69 31.08 -1.34
N ALA A 18 43.48 31.57 -1.59
CA ALA A 18 42.37 30.87 -2.27
C ALA A 18 41.93 31.66 -3.54
N ILE A 19 41.61 30.97 -4.65
CA ILE A 19 41.14 31.55 -5.94
C ILE A 19 40.23 30.52 -6.69
N GLU A 20 39.25 30.98 -7.48
CA GLU A 20 38.33 30.24 -8.39
C GLU A 20 38.21 31.00 -9.76
N PRO A 21 37.47 30.59 -10.84
CA PRO A 21 36.32 29.66 -10.89
C PRO A 21 36.27 28.62 -12.06
N ALA A 22 35.17 27.86 -12.14
CA ALA A 22 34.84 26.91 -13.23
C ALA A 22 34.60 27.56 -14.63
N PRO A 23 34.89 26.84 -15.75
CA PRO A 23 33.83 26.20 -16.56
C PRO A 23 34.22 24.88 -17.31
N GLN A 24 33.39 24.40 -18.25
CA GLN A 24 33.43 23.06 -18.92
C GLN A 24 34.38 23.00 -20.17
N GLN A 25 34.49 21.95 -21.04
CA GLN A 25 33.65 20.78 -21.41
C GLN A 25 34.44 19.71 -22.26
N GLN A 26 33.75 18.67 -22.77
CA GLN A 26 34.14 17.64 -23.78
C GLN A 26 35.04 16.46 -23.31
N THR A 27 34.95 15.21 -23.81
CA THR A 27 34.16 14.61 -24.92
C THR A 27 33.84 13.12 -24.65
N ALA A 28 32.78 12.57 -25.25
CA ALA A 28 32.49 11.12 -25.26
C ALA A 28 33.22 10.38 -26.40
N PRO A 29 33.24 9.03 -26.35
CA PRO A 29 32.77 8.28 -27.51
C PRO A 29 31.60 7.35 -27.18
N GLU A 30 30.68 7.28 -28.14
CA GLU A 30 29.48 6.44 -28.15
C GLU A 30 29.84 4.95 -28.33
N GLN A 31 29.19 4.07 -27.57
CA GLN A 31 29.02 2.66 -27.95
C GLN A 31 27.57 2.24 -27.80
N THR A 32 27.06 1.61 -28.85
CA THR A 32 25.63 1.41 -29.12
C THR A 32 25.30 -0.08 -29.07
N GLN A 33 24.04 -0.39 -28.71
CA GLN A 33 23.34 -1.69 -28.74
C GLN A 33 23.53 -2.66 -27.56
N PRO A 34 22.53 -3.54 -27.30
CA PRO A 34 21.16 -3.55 -27.82
C PRO A 34 20.08 -3.35 -26.74
N THR A 35 19.00 -2.65 -27.11
CA THR A 35 17.75 -2.61 -26.35
C THR A 35 17.20 -4.03 -26.12
N GLN A 36 17.05 -4.42 -24.86
CA GLN A 36 16.15 -5.52 -24.49
C GLN A 36 14.86 -4.94 -23.90
N GLU A 37 13.87 -4.75 -24.76
CA GLU A 37 12.47 -4.60 -24.33
C GLU A 37 11.99 -5.94 -23.75
N THR A 38 12.30 -6.17 -22.48
CA THR A 38 11.48 -7.07 -21.68
C THR A 38 10.16 -6.33 -21.41
N PRO A 39 8.99 -6.91 -21.70
CA PRO A 39 7.73 -6.40 -21.20
C PRO A 39 7.79 -6.42 -19.67
N THR A 40 8.16 -5.28 -19.08
CA THR A 40 8.12 -5.09 -17.64
C THR A 40 6.65 -5.08 -17.28
N GLU A 41 6.16 -6.22 -16.79
CA GLU A 41 4.85 -6.30 -16.16
C GLU A 41 4.89 -5.36 -14.95
N GLU A 42 4.39 -4.14 -15.17
CA GLU A 42 4.43 -3.05 -14.21
C GLU A 42 3.56 -3.44 -13.02
N LYS A 43 4.20 -4.05 -12.01
CA LYS A 43 3.54 -4.29 -10.72
C LYS A 43 3.07 -2.93 -10.22
N PRO A 44 1.76 -2.73 -10.02
CA PRO A 44 1.24 -1.42 -9.62
C PRO A 44 1.89 -1.03 -8.30
N THR A 45 2.63 0.08 -8.33
CA THR A 45 3.37 0.57 -7.16
C THR A 45 2.36 1.01 -6.11
N ILE A 46 2.39 0.37 -4.94
CA ILE A 46 1.43 0.63 -3.86
C ILE A 46 1.56 2.09 -3.40
N THR A 47 0.49 2.86 -3.53
CA THR A 47 0.47 4.28 -3.17
C THR A 47 0.52 4.48 -1.66
N GLN A 48 0.99 5.65 -1.20
CA GLN A 48 0.98 6.01 0.22
C GLN A 48 -0.44 5.96 0.82
N GLU A 49 -1.46 6.35 0.05
CA GLU A 49 -2.85 6.29 0.47
C GLU A 49 -3.31 4.85 0.72
N GLU A 50 -2.99 3.92 -0.19
CA GLU A 50 -3.31 2.49 0.01
C GLU A 50 -2.60 1.89 1.22
N ARG A 51 -1.36 2.31 1.51
CA ARG A 51 -0.62 1.89 2.71
C ARG A 51 -1.31 2.37 3.99
N ILE A 52 -1.75 3.63 4.03
CA ILE A 52 -2.48 4.20 5.17
C ILE A 52 -3.84 3.53 5.35
N LEU A 53 -4.63 3.38 4.28
CA LEU A 53 -5.94 2.74 4.32
C LEU A 53 -5.84 1.24 4.70
N SER A 54 -4.81 0.55 4.22
CA SER A 54 -4.50 -0.84 4.62
C SER A 54 -4.11 -0.95 6.09
N ALA A 55 -3.33 0.00 6.61
CA ALA A 55 -2.97 0.05 8.04
C ALA A 55 -4.19 0.33 8.93
N LEU A 56 -5.05 1.27 8.53
CA LEU A 56 -6.32 1.56 9.21
C LEU A 56 -7.25 0.34 9.27
N ALA A 57 -7.12 -0.63 8.37
CA ALA A 57 -7.96 -1.82 8.35
C ALA A 57 -7.96 -2.61 9.67
N TYR A 58 -6.86 -2.55 10.45
CA TYR A 58 -6.72 -3.29 11.70
C TYR A 58 -7.23 -2.53 12.93
N MET A 59 -7.70 -1.28 12.77
CA MET A 59 -8.23 -0.46 13.85
C MET A 59 -9.71 -0.77 14.12
N SER A 60 -9.98 -1.98 14.61
CA SER A 60 -11.34 -2.44 14.94
C SER A 60 -12.28 -2.32 13.72
N VAL A 61 -13.45 -1.68 13.86
CA VAL A 61 -14.45 -1.46 12.79
C VAL A 61 -13.94 -0.68 11.57
N ALA A 62 -12.76 -0.03 11.66
CA ALA A 62 -12.19 0.75 10.56
C ALA A 62 -11.82 -0.06 9.31
N PHE A 63 -11.86 -1.41 9.35
CA PHE A 63 -11.74 -2.26 8.15
C PHE A 63 -12.76 -1.94 7.04
N ILE A 64 -13.89 -1.33 7.38
CA ILE A 64 -14.92 -0.88 6.43
C ILE A 64 -14.41 0.28 5.56
N ILE A 65 -13.48 1.10 6.05
CA ILE A 65 -12.96 2.28 5.33
C ILE A 65 -12.24 1.86 4.03
N PRO A 66 -11.16 1.04 4.04
CA PRO A 66 -10.52 0.57 2.80
C PRO A 66 -11.46 -0.23 1.89
N LEU A 67 -12.42 -0.98 2.46
CA LEU A 67 -13.42 -1.76 1.72
C LEU A 67 -14.31 -0.90 0.82
N ILE A 68 -14.63 0.33 1.26
CA ILE A 68 -15.47 1.29 0.52
C ILE A 68 -14.64 2.27 -0.30
N LEU A 69 -13.52 2.80 0.23
CA LEU A 69 -12.73 3.86 -0.41
C LEU A 69 -11.79 3.35 -1.51
N LYS A 70 -11.36 2.08 -1.46
CA LYS A 70 -10.42 1.48 -2.43
C LYS A 70 -10.89 0.09 -2.89
N PRO A 71 -12.09 -0.02 -3.49
CA PRO A 71 -12.68 -1.31 -3.86
C PRO A 71 -11.83 -2.08 -4.87
N ASP A 72 -11.12 -1.38 -5.77
CA ASP A 72 -10.28 -1.97 -6.81
C ASP A 72 -8.85 -2.33 -6.34
N SER A 73 -8.40 -1.80 -5.20
CA SER A 73 -7.05 -2.05 -4.68
C SER A 73 -6.98 -3.43 -4.04
N LYS A 74 -6.25 -4.35 -4.69
CA LYS A 74 -5.98 -5.70 -4.19
C LYS A 74 -5.32 -5.68 -2.79
N VAL A 75 -4.53 -4.65 -2.47
CA VAL A 75 -3.83 -4.51 -1.18
C VAL A 75 -4.80 -4.04 -0.10
N CYS A 76 -5.51 -2.92 -0.32
CA CYS A 76 -6.53 -2.45 0.63
C CYS A 76 -7.57 -3.53 0.91
N GLN A 77 -8.06 -4.21 -0.13
CA GLN A 77 -9.06 -5.27 0.00
C GLN A 77 -8.54 -6.51 0.74
N PHE A 78 -7.25 -6.83 0.61
CA PHE A 78 -6.62 -7.90 1.39
C PHE A 78 -6.56 -7.55 2.88
N HIS A 79 -6.10 -6.35 3.22
CA HIS A 79 -6.03 -5.92 4.61
C HIS A 79 -7.43 -5.65 5.21
N ALA A 80 -8.40 -5.16 4.44
CA ALA A 80 -9.80 -5.01 4.85
C ALA A 80 -10.44 -6.33 5.30
N ARG A 81 -10.28 -7.40 4.51
CA ARG A 81 -10.82 -8.74 4.86
C ARG A 81 -10.14 -9.33 6.11
N GLN A 82 -8.83 -9.12 6.28
CA GLN A 82 -8.14 -9.54 7.50
C GLN A 82 -8.53 -8.67 8.71
N GLY A 83 -8.74 -7.38 8.50
CA GLY A 83 -9.26 -6.45 9.51
C GLY A 83 -10.63 -6.85 10.04
N ALA A 84 -11.54 -7.31 9.16
CA ALA A 84 -12.83 -7.89 9.57
C ALA A 84 -12.65 -9.12 10.48
N GLY A 85 -11.71 -10.01 10.15
CA GLY A 85 -11.34 -11.14 11.02
C GLY A 85 -10.72 -10.71 12.34
N MET A 86 -9.89 -9.66 12.34
CA MET A 86 -9.30 -9.09 13.55
C MET A 86 -10.36 -8.43 14.43
N PHE A 87 -11.37 -7.79 13.85
CA PHE A 87 -12.51 -7.24 14.57
C PHE A 87 -13.34 -8.36 15.24
N ALA A 88 -13.63 -9.45 14.53
CA ALA A 88 -14.29 -10.61 15.12
C ALA A 88 -13.48 -11.23 16.29
N LEU A 89 -12.14 -11.33 16.12
CA LEU A 89 -11.23 -11.77 17.19
C LEU A 89 -11.22 -10.81 18.38
N CYS A 90 -11.31 -9.49 18.14
CA CYS A 90 -11.41 -8.48 19.20
C CYS A 90 -12.62 -8.72 20.10
N ILE A 91 -13.80 -8.99 19.52
CA ILE A 91 -15.02 -9.29 20.29
C ILE A 91 -14.84 -10.55 21.17
N LEU A 92 -14.24 -11.61 20.62
CA LEU A 92 -13.93 -12.84 21.37
C LEU A 92 -12.98 -12.57 22.55
N VAL A 93 -11.93 -11.77 22.32
CA VAL A 93 -10.95 -11.40 23.36
C VAL A 93 -11.59 -10.53 24.45
N LEU A 94 -12.47 -9.59 24.09
CA LEU A 94 -13.19 -8.75 25.06
C LEU A 94 -14.17 -9.56 25.92
N ILE A 95 -14.85 -10.57 25.35
CA ILE A 95 -15.68 -11.50 26.13
C ILE A 95 -14.83 -12.27 27.14
N MET A 96 -13.64 -12.75 26.72
CA MET A 96 -12.73 -13.47 27.62
C MET A 96 -12.12 -12.57 28.71
N LEU A 97 -11.89 -11.29 28.42
CA LEU A 97 -11.45 -10.28 29.40
C LEU A 97 -12.47 -10.07 30.52
N ILE A 98 -13.77 -10.08 30.20
CA ILE A 98 -14.84 -9.96 31.19
C ILE A 98 -15.05 -11.27 31.95
N ALA A 99 -15.02 -12.41 31.25
CA ALA A 99 -15.29 -13.72 31.86
C ALA A 99 -14.14 -14.25 32.75
N MET A 100 -12.88 -13.99 32.39
CA MET A 100 -11.70 -14.47 33.10
C MET A 100 -10.61 -13.39 33.13
N PRO A 101 -10.64 -12.44 34.08
CA PRO A 101 -9.82 -11.23 34.03
C PRO A 101 -8.31 -11.48 33.84
N ILE A 102 -7.73 -12.48 34.51
CA ILE A 102 -6.29 -12.78 34.43
C ILE A 102 -5.92 -13.31 33.03
N LEU A 103 -6.61 -14.34 32.55
CA LEU A 103 -6.32 -14.97 31.25
C LEU A 103 -6.69 -14.03 30.10
N GLY A 104 -7.82 -13.33 30.19
CA GLY A 104 -8.27 -12.37 29.20
C GLY A 104 -7.36 -11.15 29.10
N THR A 105 -6.70 -10.71 30.19
CA THR A 105 -5.67 -9.66 30.12
C THR A 105 -4.47 -10.11 29.29
N LEU A 106 -4.01 -11.36 29.47
CA LEU A 106 -2.92 -11.92 28.67
C LEU A 106 -3.29 -12.06 27.19
N LEU A 107 -4.51 -12.53 26.91
CA LEU A 107 -5.04 -12.61 25.53
C LEU A 107 -5.17 -11.22 24.89
N PHE A 108 -5.63 -10.22 25.64
CA PHE A 108 -5.74 -8.84 25.17
C PHE A 108 -4.38 -8.22 24.82
N LEU A 109 -3.35 -8.46 25.65
CA LEU A 109 -2.00 -8.00 25.37
C LEU A 109 -1.40 -8.66 24.11
N GLY A 110 -1.64 -9.97 23.93
CA GLY A 110 -1.25 -10.69 22.72
C GLY A 110 -1.98 -10.19 21.46
N PHE A 111 -3.29 -9.94 21.56
CA PHE A 111 -4.11 -9.36 20.50
C PHE A 111 -3.65 -7.95 20.10
N PHE A 112 -3.29 -7.12 21.09
CA PHE A 112 -2.76 -5.78 20.84
C PHE A 112 -1.43 -5.84 20.08
N GLY A 113 -0.48 -6.70 20.51
CA GLY A 113 0.78 -6.91 19.80
C GLY A 113 0.58 -7.43 18.37
N LEU A 114 -0.34 -8.37 18.17
CA LEU A 114 -0.71 -8.88 16.84
C LEU A 114 -1.29 -7.76 15.94
N SER A 115 -2.13 -6.89 16.50
CA SER A 115 -2.71 -5.75 15.78
C SER A 115 -1.64 -4.75 15.35
N VAL A 116 -0.70 -4.39 16.23
CA VAL A 116 0.44 -3.52 15.90
C VAL A 116 1.32 -4.12 14.79
N LEU A 117 1.61 -5.42 14.86
CA LEU A 117 2.37 -6.11 13.80
C LEU A 117 1.61 -6.10 12.46
N ALA A 118 0.30 -6.33 12.47
CA ALA A 118 -0.53 -6.30 11.27
C ALA A 118 -0.61 -4.90 10.65
N ILE A 119 -0.73 -3.85 11.47
CA ILE A 119 -0.66 -2.44 11.07
C ILE A 119 0.69 -2.14 10.39
N TYR A 120 1.81 -2.55 11.01
CA TYR A 120 3.15 -2.36 10.44
C TYR A 120 3.30 -3.08 9.08
N LYS A 121 2.89 -4.35 9.00
CA LYS A 121 2.92 -5.14 7.76
C LYS A 121 2.08 -4.49 6.63
N ALA A 122 0.88 -4.04 6.96
CA ALA A 122 0.01 -3.34 6.03
C ALA A 122 0.59 -2.00 5.57
N TYR A 123 1.19 -1.23 6.48
CA TYR A 123 1.84 0.03 6.15
C TYR A 123 3.04 -0.15 5.22
N ILE A 124 3.87 -1.20 5.40
CA ILE A 124 4.95 -1.47 4.44
C ILE A 124 4.45 -2.01 3.10
N GLY A 125 3.19 -2.47 3.01
CA GLY A 125 2.57 -3.04 1.81
C GLY A 125 2.69 -4.56 1.71
N ASP A 126 3.10 -5.24 2.78
CA ASP A 126 3.27 -6.70 2.83
C ASP A 126 1.92 -7.38 3.08
N GLN A 127 1.49 -8.22 2.14
CA GLN A 127 0.28 -9.04 2.23
C GLN A 127 0.46 -10.25 3.17
N TRP A 128 0.97 -10.00 4.37
CA TRP A 128 1.15 -11.00 5.42
C TRP A 128 -0.21 -11.58 5.85
N LYS A 129 -0.36 -12.90 5.73
CA LYS A 129 -1.54 -13.63 6.22
C LYS A 129 -1.35 -13.95 7.70
N ILE A 130 -2.23 -13.43 8.55
CA ILE A 130 -2.26 -13.76 9.98
C ILE A 130 -2.71 -15.23 10.11
N PRO A 131 -1.91 -16.13 10.71
CA PRO A 131 -2.21 -17.56 10.71
C PRO A 131 -3.53 -17.91 11.43
N VAL A 132 -3.97 -17.09 12.38
CA VAL A 132 -5.24 -17.24 13.11
C VAL A 132 -6.47 -16.92 12.24
N ILE A 133 -6.31 -16.13 11.16
CA ILE A 133 -7.42 -15.57 10.35
C ILE A 133 -7.37 -16.06 8.89
N GLY A 134 -6.19 -16.42 8.38
CA GLY A 134 -5.95 -16.75 6.97
C GLY A 134 -6.76 -17.93 6.43
N GLU A 135 -7.09 -18.91 7.27
CA GLU A 135 -7.89 -20.08 6.89
C GLU A 135 -9.37 -19.75 6.62
N PHE A 136 -9.91 -18.73 7.30
CA PHE A 136 -11.29 -18.28 7.11
C PHE A 136 -11.40 -17.35 5.89
N ALA A 137 -10.44 -16.45 5.71
CA ALA A 137 -10.44 -15.49 4.61
C ALA A 137 -10.32 -16.12 3.21
N GLY A 138 -9.81 -17.35 3.11
CA GLY A 138 -9.68 -18.09 1.85
C GLY A 138 -10.93 -18.86 1.39
N LYS A 139 -12.01 -18.91 2.19
CA LYS A 139 -13.20 -19.76 1.95
C LYS A 139 -14.50 -18.98 1.73
N VAL A 140 -14.45 -17.65 1.65
CA VAL A 140 -15.64 -16.80 1.50
C VAL A 140 -15.67 -16.16 0.11
N ASP A 141 -16.34 -16.81 -0.83
CA ASP A 141 -16.66 -16.26 -2.15
C ASP A 141 -17.73 -15.16 -2.05
N LEU A 142 -17.29 -13.93 -1.75
CA LEU A 142 -18.14 -12.73 -1.67
C LEU A 142 -18.97 -12.50 -2.95
N ASN A 143 -18.46 -12.93 -4.11
CA ASN A 143 -19.16 -12.84 -5.39
C ASN A 143 -20.55 -13.50 -5.35
N LYS A 144 -20.75 -14.56 -4.56
CA LYS A 144 -22.03 -15.29 -4.45
C LYS A 144 -23.17 -14.43 -3.88
N PHE A 145 -22.85 -13.36 -3.16
CA PHE A 145 -23.83 -12.46 -2.53
C PHE A 145 -23.92 -11.09 -3.20
N ILE A 146 -22.96 -10.73 -4.06
CA ILE A 146 -22.83 -9.40 -4.66
C ILE A 146 -23.26 -9.39 -6.14
N THR A 147 -23.24 -10.53 -6.84
CA THR A 147 -23.79 -10.60 -8.21
C THR A 147 -25.31 -10.79 -8.18
N PRO A 148 -26.15 -9.78 -8.52
CA PRO A 148 -27.49 -10.07 -8.99
C PRO A 148 -27.37 -10.92 -10.25
N THR A 149 -28.15 -12.00 -10.34
CA THR A 149 -28.24 -12.83 -11.55
C THR A 149 -29.01 -12.09 -12.64
N THR A 150 -28.39 -11.07 -13.25
CA THR A 150 -28.85 -10.47 -14.49
C THR A 150 -28.77 -11.55 -15.58
N PRO A 151 -29.89 -11.97 -16.21
CA PRO A 151 -29.82 -12.90 -17.33
C PRO A 151 -29.05 -12.23 -18.46
N SER A 152 -27.96 -12.85 -18.91
CA SER A 152 -27.17 -12.36 -20.04
C SER A 152 -27.98 -12.51 -21.34
N ALA A 153 -28.82 -11.53 -21.62
CA ALA A 153 -29.66 -11.46 -22.80
C ALA A 153 -28.86 -10.95 -24.02
N SER A 154 -27.91 -11.75 -24.50
CA SER A 154 -27.34 -11.55 -25.85
C SER A 154 -26.72 -12.82 -26.44
N LYS A 155 -27.57 -13.71 -26.99
CA LYS A 155 -27.16 -14.67 -28.02
C LYS A 155 -28.32 -15.23 -28.86
N LYS A 156 -29.11 -14.36 -29.51
CA LYS A 156 -30.12 -14.82 -30.49
C LYS A 156 -30.47 -13.81 -31.61
N THR A 157 -29.45 -13.24 -32.25
CA THR A 157 -29.61 -12.34 -33.43
C THR A 157 -28.54 -12.60 -34.49
N GLU A 158 -28.29 -13.88 -34.83
CA GLU A 158 -27.42 -14.24 -35.97
C GLU A 158 -27.82 -15.60 -36.60
N LYS A 159 -29.10 -15.75 -36.98
CA LYS A 159 -29.51 -16.86 -37.88
C LYS A 159 -30.84 -16.68 -38.63
N VAL A 160 -31.17 -15.45 -39.05
CA VAL A 160 -32.36 -15.17 -39.88
C VAL A 160 -32.06 -14.15 -40.98
N GLU A 161 -30.98 -14.36 -41.76
CA GLU A 161 -30.70 -13.54 -42.95
C GLU A 161 -29.91 -14.28 -44.05
N LYS A 162 -30.14 -15.59 -44.22
CA LYS A 162 -29.69 -16.36 -45.41
C LYS A 162 -30.65 -17.50 -45.72
N LYS A 163 -31.89 -17.19 -46.12
CA LYS A 163 -32.81 -18.19 -46.67
C LYS A 163 -33.69 -17.75 -47.86
N ASP A 164 -33.59 -16.51 -48.30
CA ASP A 164 -34.42 -15.98 -49.40
C ASP A 164 -33.67 -15.86 -50.75
N GLU A 165 -32.47 -16.44 -50.85
CA GLU A 165 -31.64 -16.47 -52.07
C GLU A 165 -31.39 -17.90 -52.59
N GLN A 166 -32.34 -18.82 -52.39
CA GLN A 166 -32.42 -20.10 -53.10
C GLN A 166 -33.88 -20.45 -53.45
N ALA A 167 -34.52 -19.55 -54.21
CA ALA A 167 -35.84 -19.75 -54.81
C ALA A 167 -35.92 -19.08 -56.19
N LYS A 168 -34.99 -19.43 -57.08
CA LYS A 168 -35.05 -19.16 -58.52
C LYS A 168 -34.23 -20.19 -59.30
#